data_AF-A0A0F9GM52-F1
#
_entry.id   AF-A0A0F9GM52-F1
#
_cell.length_a   1.000
_cell.length_b   1.000
_cell.length_c   1.000
_cell.angle_alpha   90.00
_cell.angle_beta   90.00
_cell.angle_gamma   90.00
#
_symmetry.space_group_name_H-M   'P 1'
#
loop_
_entity.id
_entity.type
_entity.pdbx_description
1 polymer ?
#
loop_
_entity_poly.entity_id
_entity_poly.type
_entity_poly.pdbx_seq_one_letter_code
_entity_poly.pdbx_strand_id
1 'polypeptide(L)'
;MSPYTEAHFAAALLHCGPHVMDCKECAKGSQGCPNTTVYRHRVYSYFFELFPEMVRQSHIRASVPDVQGVSVADTPRHEWMRFWDEYQAWVKS
;
A
#
# COMPACT_ATOMS: atom_id res chain seq x y z
N MET A 1 10.69 -12.56 8.36
CA MET A 1 11.31 -11.62 7.41
C MET A 1 10.22 -10.94 6.61
N SER A 2 10.42 -9.68 6.22
CA SER A 2 9.51 -8.99 5.32
C SER A 2 9.49 -9.68 3.93
N PRO A 3 8.34 -9.81 3.26
CA PRO A 3 8.29 -10.20 1.85
C PRO A 3 8.71 -9.05 0.92
N TYR A 4 8.79 -7.83 1.45
CA TYR A 4 9.16 -6.61 0.74
C TYR A 4 10.65 -6.32 0.96
N THR A 5 11.27 -5.67 -0.02
CA THR A 5 12.70 -5.40 -0.03
C THR A 5 12.93 -3.91 -0.19
N GLU A 6 14.11 -3.43 0.15
CA GLU A 6 14.49 -2.03 -0.07
C GLU A 6 14.35 -1.63 -1.54
N ALA A 7 14.57 -2.56 -2.48
CA ALA A 7 14.36 -2.32 -3.90
C ALA A 7 12.90 -2.00 -4.24
N HIS A 8 11.93 -2.70 -3.61
CA HIS A 8 10.51 -2.39 -3.77
C HIS A 8 10.16 -1.01 -3.24
N PHE A 9 10.73 -0.64 -2.09
CA PHE A 9 10.52 0.68 -1.48
C PHE A 9 11.14 1.82 -2.29
N ALA A 10 12.36 1.63 -2.78
CA ALA A 10 13.04 2.56 -3.66
C ALA A 10 12.27 2.75 -4.98
N ALA A 11 11.77 1.66 -5.58
CA ALA A 11 10.94 1.73 -6.78
C ALA A 11 9.66 2.54 -6.54
N ALA A 12 8.98 2.34 -5.41
CA ALA A 12 7.80 3.12 -5.05
C ALA A 12 8.10 4.61 -4.89
N LEU A 13 9.23 4.97 -4.30
CA LEU A 13 9.65 6.37 -4.16
C LEU A 13 10.04 7.01 -5.51
N LEU A 14 10.75 6.27 -6.37
CA LEU A 14 11.10 6.73 -7.72
C LEU A 14 9.86 6.96 -8.58
N HIS A 15 8.87 6.06 -8.50
CA HIS A 15 7.65 6.14 -9.31
C HIS A 15 6.64 7.15 -8.77
N CYS A 16 6.37 7.14 -7.46
CA CYS A 16 5.33 7.97 -6.85
C CYS A 16 5.82 9.37 -6.45
N GLY A 17 7.13 9.59 -6.50
CA GLY A 17 7.78 10.81 -6.05
C GLY A 17 8.15 10.79 -4.56
N PRO A 18 8.67 11.91 -4.03
CA PRO A 18 9.17 11.99 -2.67
C PRO A 18 8.06 11.70 -1.64
N HIS A 19 8.41 11.00 -0.57
CA HIS A 19 7.47 10.67 0.50
C HIS A 19 7.02 11.95 1.23
N VAL A 20 5.73 12.26 1.17
CA VAL A 20 5.16 13.49 1.76
C VAL A 20 4.65 13.23 3.17
N MET A 21 5.54 13.31 4.14
CA MET A 21 5.22 13.13 5.57
C MET A 21 4.79 14.44 6.24
N ASP A 22 5.41 15.55 5.86
CA ASP A 22 5.22 16.85 6.50
C ASP A 22 5.11 17.97 5.45
N CYS A 23 3.90 18.20 4.96
CA CYS A 23 3.62 19.48 4.32
C CYS A 23 3.32 20.53 5.40
N LYS A 24 3.82 21.76 5.24
CA LYS A 24 3.53 22.86 6.20
C LYS A 24 2.03 23.14 6.40
N GLU A 25 1.20 22.78 5.41
CA GLU A 25 -0.26 22.88 5.48
C GLU A 25 -0.91 21.73 6.28
N CYS A 26 -0.23 20.59 6.41
CA CYS A 26 -0.63 19.42 7.19
C CYS A 26 -0.64 19.74 8.69
N ALA A 27 0.35 20.53 9.14
CA ALA A 27 0.53 20.92 10.53
C ALA A 27 -0.54 21.91 11.03
N LYS A 28 -1.33 22.52 10.12
CA LYS A 28 -2.31 23.56 10.44
C LYS A 28 -3.74 23.05 10.66
N GLY A 29 -4.04 21.78 10.42
CA GLY A 29 -5.39 21.24 10.51
C GLY A 29 -5.45 19.83 11.08
N SER A 30 -6.45 19.57 11.94
CA SER A 30 -6.76 18.23 12.48
C SER A 30 -7.41 17.29 11.45
N GLN A 31 -7.72 17.80 10.26
CA GLN A 31 -8.16 16.99 9.12
C GLN A 31 -6.91 16.55 8.35
N GLY A 32 -6.68 15.24 8.30
CA GLY A 32 -5.48 14.63 7.72
C GLY A 32 -5.07 15.24 6.38
N CYS A 33 -3.78 15.31 6.12
CA CYS A 33 -3.27 16.03 4.97
C CYS A 33 -3.79 15.45 3.63
N PRO A 34 -4.38 16.30 2.76
CA PRO A 34 -4.76 15.88 1.42
C PRO A 34 -3.57 15.39 0.58
N ASN A 35 -2.39 16.01 0.70
CA ASN A 35 -1.18 15.57 0.00
C ASN A 35 -0.69 14.19 0.47
N THR A 36 -0.79 13.89 1.77
CA THR A 36 -0.45 12.56 2.30
C THR A 36 -1.45 11.51 1.83
N THR A 37 -2.75 11.84 1.78
CA THR A 37 -3.78 10.95 1.22
C THR A 37 -3.55 10.69 -0.27
N VAL A 38 -3.31 11.74 -1.06
CA VAL A 38 -3.03 11.62 -2.50
C VAL A 38 -1.76 10.79 -2.74
N TYR A 39 -0.71 11.03 -1.96
CA TYR A 39 0.52 10.25 -2.06
C TYR A 39 0.28 8.77 -1.73
N ARG A 40 -0.43 8.49 -0.63
CA ARG A 40 -0.81 7.12 -0.24
C ARG A 40 -1.61 6.42 -1.34
N HIS A 41 -2.52 7.12 -2.00
CA HIS A 41 -3.28 6.57 -3.14
C HIS A 41 -2.38 6.23 -4.33
N ARG A 42 -1.37 7.05 -4.65
CA ARG A 42 -0.41 6.74 -5.74
C ARG A 42 0.41 5.50 -5.43
N VAL A 43 0.94 5.40 -4.20
CA VAL A 43 1.68 4.22 -3.78
C VAL A 43 0.78 2.98 -3.76
N TYR A 44 -0.49 3.12 -3.37
CA TYR A 44 -1.48 2.04 -3.44
C TYR A 44 -1.70 1.56 -4.87
N SER A 45 -1.86 2.46 -5.84
CA SER A 45 -1.99 2.09 -7.24
C SER A 45 -0.72 1.36 -7.75
N TYR A 46 0.45 1.91 -7.44
CA TYR A 46 1.72 1.33 -7.86
C TYR A 46 2.04 -0.01 -7.19
N PHE A 47 1.55 -0.26 -5.98
CA PHE A 47 1.69 -1.55 -5.30
C PHE A 47 1.17 -2.71 -6.16
N PHE A 48 0.05 -2.52 -6.88
CA PHE A 48 -0.48 -3.54 -7.78
C PHE A 48 0.29 -3.66 -9.11
N GLU A 49 1.07 -2.65 -9.48
CA GLU A 49 2.01 -2.74 -10.59
C GLU A 49 3.27 -3.53 -10.20
N LEU A 50 3.73 -3.38 -8.95
CA LEU A 50 4.84 -4.16 -8.38
C LEU A 50 4.48 -5.63 -8.14
N PHE A 51 3.24 -5.89 -7.72
CA PHE A 51 2.76 -7.21 -7.32
C PHE A 51 1.49 -7.59 -8.11
N PRO A 52 1.60 -7.79 -9.44
CA PRO A 52 0.44 -8.05 -10.30
C PRO A 52 -0.31 -9.34 -9.93
N GLU A 53 0.34 -10.29 -9.27
CA GLU A 53 -0.28 -11.49 -8.71
C GLU A 53 -1.35 -11.17 -7.66
N MET A 54 -1.23 -10.06 -6.92
CA MET A 54 -2.21 -9.62 -5.94
C MET A 54 -3.52 -9.14 -6.59
N VAL A 55 -3.43 -8.62 -7.82
CA VAL A 55 -4.59 -8.30 -8.67
C VAL A 55 -5.27 -9.58 -9.13
N ARG A 56 -4.50 -10.59 -9.54
CA ARG A 56 -5.09 -11.88 -9.96
C ARG A 56 -5.78 -12.60 -8.80
N GLN A 57 -5.20 -12.56 -7.60
CA GLN A 57 -5.80 -13.16 -6.41
C GLN A 57 -7.11 -12.49 -5.99
N SER A 58 -7.25 -11.18 -6.21
CA SER A 58 -8.50 -10.46 -5.93
C SER A 58 -9.61 -10.77 -6.94
N HIS A 59 -9.29 -11.03 -8.22
CA HIS A 59 -10.27 -11.41 -9.24
C HIS A 59 -10.61 -12.91 -9.29
N ILE A 60 -9.66 -13.80 -9.03
CA ILE A 60 -9.88 -15.27 -9.10
C ILE A 60 -10.84 -15.76 -8.01
N ARG A 61 -10.91 -15.07 -6.85
CA ARG A 61 -11.80 -15.45 -5.74
C ARG A 61 -13.25 -15.01 -5.87
N ALA A 62 -13.58 -14.13 -6.83
CA ALA A 62 -14.98 -13.77 -7.11
C ALA A 62 -15.77 -14.90 -7.81
N SER A 63 -15.10 -15.99 -8.22
CA SER A 63 -15.67 -17.05 -9.06
C SER A 63 -15.86 -18.40 -8.36
N VAL A 64 -15.61 -18.50 -7.04
CA VAL A 64 -15.72 -19.78 -6.31
C VAL A 64 -16.88 -19.71 -5.30
N PRO A 65 -17.92 -20.54 -5.45
CA PRO A 65 -18.99 -20.63 -4.46
C PRO A 65 -18.44 -21.23 -3.16
N ASP A 66 -18.43 -20.40 -2.12
CA ASP A 66 -18.64 -20.72 -0.70
C ASP A 66 -18.17 -22.11 -0.22
N VAL A 67 -16.87 -22.23 0.06
CA VAL A 67 -16.38 -23.25 1.00
C VAL A 67 -16.28 -22.58 2.37
N GLN A 68 -17.32 -22.79 3.18
CA GLN A 68 -17.37 -22.37 4.58
C GLN A 68 -16.11 -22.80 5.32
N GLY A 69 -15.35 -21.81 5.83
CA GLY A 69 -14.21 -22.05 6.72
C GLY A 69 -12.96 -21.22 6.42
N VAL A 70 -12.88 -20.54 5.27
CA VAL A 70 -11.79 -19.60 5.00
C VAL A 70 -12.33 -18.18 5.22
N SER A 71 -11.76 -17.45 6.19
CA SER A 71 -11.94 -16.00 6.28
C SER A 71 -11.22 -15.36 5.09
N VAL A 72 -11.96 -15.21 3.98
CA VAL A 72 -11.42 -14.80 2.65
C VAL A 72 -11.50 -13.29 2.43
N ALA A 73 -12.12 -12.52 3.32
CA ALA A 73 -12.12 -11.07 3.24
C ALA A 73 -10.77 -10.52 3.75
N ASP A 74 -10.18 -9.59 2.99
CA ASP A 74 -9.02 -8.74 3.34
C ASP A 74 -7.59 -9.18 2.98
N THR A 75 -7.30 -10.27 2.25
CA THR A 75 -5.87 -10.62 1.96
C THR A 75 -5.10 -9.51 1.21
N PRO A 76 -5.61 -8.95 0.09
CA PRO A 76 -4.92 -7.86 -0.61
C PRO A 76 -4.85 -6.57 0.22
N ARG A 77 -5.84 -6.36 1.10
CA ARG A 77 -5.87 -5.20 1.99
C ARG A 77 -4.83 -5.34 3.11
N HIS A 78 -4.67 -6.53 3.69
CA HIS A 78 -3.65 -6.81 4.69
C HIS A 78 -2.24 -6.70 4.10
N GLU A 79 -2.01 -7.24 2.91
CA GLU A 79 -0.71 -7.11 2.23
C GLU A 79 -0.37 -5.65 1.92
N TRP A 80 -1.34 -4.89 1.41
CA TRP A 80 -1.16 -3.45 1.22
C TRP A 80 -0.84 -2.72 2.54
N MET A 81 -1.60 -2.96 3.61
CA MET A 81 -1.36 -2.30 4.91
C MET A 81 0.04 -2.62 5.43
N ARG A 82 0.46 -3.89 5.33
CA ARG A 82 1.81 -4.31 5.72
C ARG A 82 2.89 -3.64 4.88
N PHE A 83 2.74 -3.62 3.55
CA PHE A 83 3.68 -2.93 2.66
C PHE A 83 3.82 -1.46 3.04
N TRP A 84 2.68 -0.78 3.25
CA TRP A 84 2.64 0.63 3.58
C TRP A 84 3.37 0.92 4.91
N ASP A 85 3.10 0.14 5.95
CA ASP A 85 3.72 0.34 7.27
C ASP A 85 5.24 0.12 7.22
N GLU A 86 5.71 -0.93 6.53
CA GLU A 86 7.14 -1.23 6.39
C GLU A 86 7.85 -0.20 5.49
N TYR A 87 7.20 0.26 4.43
CA TYR A 87 7.68 1.35 3.58
C TYR A 87 7.85 2.65 4.37
N GLN A 88 6.86 3.03 5.18
CA GLN A 88 6.96 4.23 6.04
C GLN A 88 8.07 4.11 7.08
N ALA A 89 8.31 2.91 7.62
CA ALA A 89 9.41 2.67 8.55
C ALA A 89 10.77 2.84 7.85
N TRP A 90 10.93 2.28 6.65
CA TRP A 90 12.17 2.39 5.86
C TRP A 90 12.46 3.84 5.43
N VAL A 91 11.46 4.63 5.05
CA VAL A 91 11.69 6.04 4.70
C VAL A 91 12.12 6.89 5.91
N LYS A 92 11.77 6.48 7.13
CA LYS A 92 12.11 7.20 8.37
C LYS A 92 13.49 6.83 8.95
N SER A 93 14.06 5.70 8.57
CA SER A 93 15.37 5.22 9.07
C SER A 93 16.53 5.87 8.34
#